data_AF-A0A7K5DCG2-F1
#
_entry.id   AF-A0A7K5DCG2-F1
#
_cell.length_a   1.000
_cell.length_b   1.000
_cell.length_c   1.000
_cell.angle_alpha   90.00
_cell.angle_beta   90.00
_cell.angle_gamma   90.00
#
_symmetry.space_group_name_H-M   'P 1'
#
loop_
_entity.id
_entity.type
_entity.pdbx_description
1 polymer ?
#
loop_
_entity_poly.entity_id
_entity_poly.type
_entity_poly.pdbx_seq_one_letter_code
_entity_poly.pdbx_strand_id
1 'polypeptide(L)'
;PREEVAYVTCTYRSTCIDQPDFLATVDLNPRSPCYGQVIHRLPMPNLKDELHSSGWSSGCSCFDNGTTRRNKLVLPSLISSRIYVVDVGSQCRAPKLCKMIEPVDVFWKCNKGYLAVTHSLPNGDVLIANMGDPAGNGKGGFVVLDGETSELKGNWENECEAPPTGYSFCLQPRLNVLVSSAGMVPKRAGWGFNPDDLKKGVFGRRLNVWNLSCRSLTQCFDLGEDSLPLSVKFLHNPEAAEGYVACALSGVIYRFYKCE
;
A
#
# COMPACT_ATOMS: atom_id res chain seq x y z
N PRO A 1 16.32 -18.96 -5.79
CA PRO A 1 15.56 -20.16 -5.37
C PRO A 1 14.07 -19.88 -5.59
N ARG A 2 13.25 -20.92 -5.75
CA ARG A 2 11.79 -20.75 -5.78
C ARG A 2 11.28 -20.42 -4.37
N GLU A 3 10.17 -19.70 -4.30
CA GLU A 3 9.43 -19.44 -3.08
C GLU A 3 8.89 -20.75 -2.48
N GLU A 4 8.93 -20.87 -1.15
CA GLU A 4 8.39 -22.04 -0.44
C GLU A 4 7.14 -21.72 0.37
N VAL A 5 6.83 -20.43 0.55
CA VAL A 5 5.73 -19.94 1.38
C VAL A 5 5.11 -18.71 0.74
N ALA A 6 3.78 -18.59 0.78
CA ALA A 6 3.08 -17.33 0.52
C ALA A 6 2.40 -16.81 1.79
N TYR A 7 2.41 -15.50 1.96
CA TYR A 7 1.62 -14.80 2.97
C TYR A 7 0.44 -14.11 2.29
N VAL A 8 -0.77 -14.37 2.77
CA VAL A 8 -2.00 -13.88 2.17
C VAL A 8 -2.82 -13.16 3.24
N THR A 9 -3.08 -11.88 3.03
CA THR A 9 -4.04 -11.12 3.85
C THR A 9 -5.44 -11.64 3.59
N CYS A 10 -6.17 -11.97 4.65
CA CYS A 10 -7.53 -12.46 4.57
C CYS A 10 -8.43 -11.59 5.45
N THR A 11 -9.56 -11.17 4.90
CA THR A 11 -10.53 -10.32 5.61
C THR A 11 -11.86 -11.02 5.79
N TYR A 12 -12.46 -10.84 6.97
CA TYR A 12 -13.84 -11.18 7.24
C TYR A 12 -14.76 -9.96 7.18
N ARG A 13 -14.22 -8.74 7.00
CA ARG A 13 -15.05 -7.55 6.85
C ARG A 13 -15.97 -7.71 5.64
N SER A 14 -17.22 -7.24 5.79
CA SER A 14 -18.27 -7.36 4.77
C SER A 14 -18.69 -8.82 4.48
N THR A 15 -18.33 -9.75 5.37
CA THR A 15 -18.91 -11.09 5.45
C THR A 15 -19.86 -11.19 6.64
N CYS A 16 -20.58 -12.30 6.77
CA CYS A 16 -21.43 -12.58 7.93
C CYS A 16 -20.66 -13.17 9.13
N ILE A 17 -19.32 -13.15 9.10
CA ILE A 17 -18.46 -13.76 10.13
C ILE A 17 -17.89 -12.66 11.02
N ASP A 18 -18.19 -12.70 12.32
CA ASP A 18 -17.68 -11.75 13.31
C ASP A 18 -16.35 -12.26 13.92
N GLN A 19 -15.30 -12.27 13.10
CA GLN A 19 -13.95 -12.66 13.50
C GLN A 19 -12.93 -11.62 13.00
N PRO A 20 -11.76 -11.52 13.64
CA PRO A 20 -10.72 -10.64 13.16
C PRO A 20 -10.15 -11.15 11.85
N ASP A 21 -9.69 -10.20 11.04
CA ASP A 21 -8.90 -10.49 9.85
C ASP A 21 -7.62 -11.24 10.24
N PHE A 22 -6.99 -11.94 9.31
CA PHE A 22 -5.80 -12.73 9.63
C PHE A 22 -4.83 -12.79 8.46
N LEU A 23 -3.57 -13.09 8.78
CA LEU A 23 -2.54 -13.43 7.79
C LEU A 23 -2.47 -14.96 7.66
N ALA A 24 -2.81 -15.49 6.48
CA ALA A 24 -2.59 -16.90 6.15
C ALA A 24 -1.16 -17.12 5.68
N THR A 25 -0.57 -18.22 6.12
CA THR A 25 0.67 -18.78 5.57
C THR A 25 0.32 -20.01 4.75
N VAL A 26 0.64 -19.99 3.46
CA VAL A 26 0.37 -21.09 2.51
C VAL A 26 1.68 -21.77 2.15
N ASP A 27 1.72 -23.11 2.17
CA ASP A 27 2.88 -23.87 1.74
C ASP A 27 2.93 -23.95 0.20
N LEU A 28 4.02 -23.47 -0.38
CA LEU A 28 4.24 -23.48 -1.83
C LEU A 28 5.28 -24.51 -2.26
N ASN A 29 5.87 -25.29 -1.34
CA ASN A 29 6.82 -26.31 -1.71
C ASN A 29 6.10 -27.54 -2.32
N PRO A 30 6.28 -27.87 -3.62
CA PRO A 30 5.59 -29.00 -4.24
C PRO A 30 5.97 -30.37 -3.68
N ARG A 31 7.04 -30.45 -2.89
CA ARG A 31 7.48 -31.68 -2.19
C ARG A 31 6.89 -31.81 -0.79
N SER A 32 6.23 -30.77 -0.28
CA SER A 32 5.61 -30.80 1.04
C SER A 32 4.30 -31.58 1.01
N PRO A 33 3.98 -32.40 2.04
CA PRO A 33 2.65 -33.02 2.16
C PRO A 33 1.52 -31.99 2.31
N CYS A 34 1.84 -30.75 2.67
CA CYS A 34 0.88 -29.65 2.83
C CYS A 34 0.87 -28.68 1.64
N TYR A 35 1.45 -29.04 0.49
CA TYR A 35 1.50 -28.18 -0.70
C TYR A 35 0.11 -27.63 -1.07
N GLY A 36 0.02 -26.32 -1.26
CA GLY A 36 -1.22 -25.61 -1.60
C GLY A 36 -2.18 -25.42 -0.42
N GLN A 37 -1.78 -25.77 0.81
CA GLN A 37 -2.64 -25.64 1.99
C GLN A 37 -2.22 -24.47 2.87
N VAL A 38 -3.19 -23.92 3.61
CA VAL A 38 -2.95 -22.97 4.69
C VAL A 38 -2.36 -23.72 5.89
N ILE A 39 -1.08 -23.50 6.17
CA ILE A 39 -0.33 -24.17 7.24
C ILE A 39 -0.31 -23.36 8.55
N HIS A 40 -0.65 -22.08 8.50
CA HIS A 40 -0.77 -21.23 9.68
C HIS A 40 -1.74 -20.08 9.43
N ARG A 41 -2.45 -19.65 10.48
CA ARG A 41 -3.28 -18.45 10.50
C ARG A 41 -2.87 -17.61 11.68
N LEU A 42 -2.43 -16.37 11.42
CA LEU A 42 -2.16 -15.38 12.45
C LEU A 42 -3.36 -14.43 12.53
N PRO A 43 -4.31 -14.62 13.47
CA PRO A 43 -5.41 -13.68 13.66
C PRO A 43 -4.89 -12.33 14.14
N MET A 44 -5.43 -11.26 13.57
CA MET A 44 -5.23 -9.93 14.10
C MET A 44 -6.03 -9.77 15.40
N PRO A 45 -5.61 -8.87 16.30
CA PRO A 45 -6.27 -8.70 17.59
C PRO A 45 -7.58 -7.90 17.52
N ASN A 46 -7.89 -7.23 16.40
CA ASN A 46 -9.05 -6.35 16.28
C ASN A 46 -10.00 -6.80 15.16
N LEU A 47 -11.28 -6.43 15.32
CA LEU A 47 -12.32 -6.69 14.33
C LEU A 47 -12.39 -5.55 13.30
N LYS A 48 -12.86 -5.88 12.09
CA LYS A 48 -13.29 -4.93 11.05
C LYS A 48 -12.17 -3.99 10.55
N ASP A 49 -10.93 -4.47 10.55
CA ASP A 49 -9.77 -3.75 10.01
C ASP A 49 -9.82 -3.56 8.49
N GLU A 50 -10.22 -4.60 7.77
CA GLU A 50 -10.03 -4.76 6.32
C GLU A 50 -8.54 -4.81 5.95
N LEU A 51 -7.87 -5.92 6.32
CA LEU A 51 -6.56 -6.23 5.79
C LEU A 51 -6.63 -6.30 4.26
N HIS A 52 -5.90 -5.41 3.60
CA HIS A 52 -6.05 -5.17 2.17
C HIS A 52 -4.77 -5.35 1.38
N SER A 53 -3.65 -4.85 1.91
CA SER A 53 -2.35 -4.98 1.27
C SER A 53 -1.28 -5.43 2.26
N SER A 54 -0.16 -5.88 1.73
CA SER A 54 1.02 -6.19 2.53
C SER A 54 2.27 -5.78 1.76
N GLY A 55 3.32 -5.42 2.49
CA GLY A 55 4.61 -5.05 1.93
C GLY A 55 5.73 -5.38 2.90
N TRP A 56 6.92 -5.56 2.36
CA TRP A 56 8.11 -5.83 3.16
C TRP A 56 8.62 -4.56 3.82
N SER A 57 9.09 -4.65 5.07
CA SER A 57 9.74 -3.52 5.75
C SER A 57 11.04 -3.10 5.06
N SER A 58 11.70 -4.02 4.37
CA SER A 58 12.93 -3.77 3.64
C SER A 58 12.89 -4.49 2.28
N GLY A 59 13.36 -3.83 1.23
CA GLY A 59 13.26 -4.29 -0.16
C GLY A 59 14.60 -4.43 -0.86
N CYS A 60 14.60 -5.01 -2.06
CA CYS A 60 15.77 -5.08 -2.95
C CYS A 60 16.28 -3.71 -3.40
N SER A 61 15.54 -2.63 -3.15
CA SER A 61 15.95 -1.25 -3.44
C SER A 61 17.04 -0.73 -2.48
N CYS A 62 17.34 -1.45 -1.40
CA CYS A 62 18.40 -1.12 -0.46
C CYS A 62 19.73 -1.73 -0.95
N PHE A 63 20.39 -1.08 -1.92
CA PHE A 63 21.64 -1.59 -2.48
C PHE A 63 22.87 -1.38 -1.57
N ASP A 64 22.81 -0.44 -0.63
CA ASP A 64 24.01 0.03 0.11
C ASP A 64 24.13 -0.44 1.57
N ASN A 65 23.06 -0.97 2.19
CA ASN A 65 23.10 -1.41 3.60
C ASN A 65 22.92 -2.93 3.73
N GLY A 66 24.04 -3.65 3.77
CA GLY A 66 24.13 -5.11 3.98
C GLY A 66 23.57 -5.64 5.31
N THR A 67 22.98 -4.78 6.16
CA THR A 67 22.34 -5.14 7.43
C THR A 67 20.83 -5.32 7.32
N THR A 68 20.19 -4.83 6.26
CA THR A 68 18.72 -4.86 6.14
C THR A 68 18.23 -6.26 5.74
N ARG A 69 17.39 -6.86 6.58
CA ARG A 69 16.84 -8.21 6.36
C ARG A 69 15.35 -8.13 6.02
N ARG A 70 14.91 -8.90 5.03
CA ARG A 70 13.47 -9.15 4.76
C ARG A 70 12.89 -10.09 5.81
N ASN A 71 12.64 -9.56 7.00
CA ASN A 71 12.13 -10.33 8.14
C ASN A 71 10.80 -9.83 8.67
N LYS A 72 10.31 -8.65 8.25
CA LYS A 72 9.02 -8.13 8.67
C LYS A 72 8.12 -7.83 7.47
N LEU A 73 6.84 -8.14 7.64
CA LEU A 73 5.74 -7.68 6.80
C LEU A 73 5.02 -6.53 7.50
N VAL A 74 4.66 -5.52 6.73
CA VAL A 74 3.81 -4.40 7.14
C VAL A 74 2.46 -4.58 6.46
N LEU A 75 1.40 -4.62 7.27
CA LEU A 75 0.03 -4.88 6.86
C LEU A 75 -0.82 -3.67 7.25
N PRO A 76 -0.96 -2.67 6.37
CA PRO A 76 -1.93 -1.61 6.57
C PRO A 76 -3.37 -2.13 6.39
N SER A 77 -4.27 -1.58 7.19
CA SER A 77 -5.69 -1.91 7.17
C SER A 77 -6.47 -0.80 6.49
N LEU A 78 -7.27 -1.15 5.48
CA LEU A 78 -7.92 -0.19 4.59
C LEU A 78 -9.01 0.63 5.27
N ILE A 79 -9.68 0.09 6.29
CA ILE A 79 -10.82 0.79 6.90
C ILE A 79 -10.45 1.33 8.26
N SER A 80 -9.86 0.51 9.12
CA SER A 80 -9.45 1.00 10.44
C SER A 80 -8.28 1.97 10.37
N SER A 81 -7.45 1.93 9.30
CA SER A 81 -6.16 2.62 9.22
C SER A 81 -5.11 2.13 10.22
N ARG A 82 -5.36 0.99 10.88
CA ARG A 82 -4.40 0.33 11.74
C ARG A 82 -3.28 -0.27 10.92
N ILE A 83 -2.07 -0.27 11.46
CA ILE A 83 -0.92 -0.92 10.81
C ILE A 83 -0.39 -2.02 11.72
N TYR A 84 -0.32 -3.23 11.16
CA TYR A 84 0.29 -4.37 11.81
C TYR A 84 1.67 -4.62 11.25
N VAL A 85 2.62 -4.92 12.12
CA VAL A 85 3.95 -5.37 11.74
C VAL A 85 4.11 -6.79 12.23
N VAL A 86 4.38 -7.70 11.29
CA VAL A 86 4.45 -9.14 11.51
C VAL A 86 5.88 -9.60 11.27
N ASP A 87 6.47 -10.24 12.26
CA ASP A 87 7.75 -10.92 12.11
C ASP A 87 7.55 -12.26 11.41
N VAL A 88 8.28 -12.42 10.31
CA VAL A 88 8.39 -13.66 9.52
C VAL A 88 9.82 -14.20 9.53
N GLY A 89 10.78 -13.47 10.13
CA GLY A 89 12.19 -13.86 10.15
C GLY A 89 12.51 -14.88 11.22
N SER A 90 11.87 -14.82 12.40
CA SER A 90 12.08 -15.84 13.44
C SER A 90 11.53 -17.21 13.04
N GLN A 91 10.34 -17.24 12.43
CA GLN A 91 9.70 -18.46 11.95
C GLN A 91 8.78 -18.18 10.77
N CYS A 92 9.29 -18.38 9.55
CA CYS A 92 8.56 -18.07 8.32
C CYS A 92 7.26 -18.87 8.15
N ARG A 93 7.19 -20.11 8.65
CA ARG A 93 6.00 -20.96 8.56
C ARG A 93 4.93 -20.67 9.62
N ALA A 94 5.27 -19.91 10.67
CA ALA A 94 4.32 -19.47 11.70
C ALA A 94 4.66 -18.04 12.17
N PRO A 95 4.31 -17.02 11.35
CA PRO A 95 4.59 -15.62 11.65
C PRO A 95 3.96 -15.15 12.96
N LYS A 96 4.54 -14.11 13.56
CA LYS A 96 4.06 -13.54 14.82
C LYS A 96 3.87 -12.04 14.70
N LEU A 97 2.80 -11.53 15.29
CA LEU A 97 2.60 -10.08 15.40
C LEU A 97 3.69 -9.51 16.33
N CYS A 98 4.48 -8.56 15.82
CA CYS A 98 5.54 -7.92 16.61
C CYS A 98 5.14 -6.54 17.10
N LYS A 99 4.35 -5.80 16.31
CA LYS A 99 3.92 -4.44 16.65
C LYS A 99 2.60 -4.10 16.01
N MET A 100 1.87 -3.20 16.67
CA MET A 100 0.66 -2.58 16.16
C MET A 100 0.78 -1.08 16.33
N ILE A 101 0.38 -0.32 15.31
CA ILE A 101 0.22 1.13 15.36
C ILE A 101 -1.28 1.40 15.29
N GLU A 102 -1.82 2.04 16.32
CA GLU A 102 -3.25 2.28 16.42
C GLU A 102 -3.69 3.39 15.46
N PRO A 103 -4.93 3.35 14.93
CA PRO A 103 -5.45 4.36 14.02
C PRO A 103 -5.34 5.79 14.56
N VAL A 104 -5.54 5.96 15.87
CA VAL A 104 -5.48 7.26 16.54
C VAL A 104 -4.13 7.94 16.36
N ASP A 105 -3.03 7.19 16.35
CA ASP A 105 -1.69 7.73 16.13
C ASP A 105 -1.53 8.22 14.68
N VAL A 106 -2.05 7.46 13.72
CA VAL A 106 -2.07 7.84 12.30
C VAL A 106 -2.91 9.09 12.09
N PHE A 107 -4.08 9.15 12.73
CA PHE A 107 -5.00 10.28 12.62
C PHE A 107 -4.39 11.56 13.19
N TRP A 108 -3.86 11.51 14.41
CA TRP A 108 -3.28 12.69 15.06
C TRP A 108 -1.98 13.14 14.41
N LYS A 109 -1.09 12.19 14.09
CA LYS A 109 0.25 12.53 13.59
C LYS A 109 0.26 12.90 12.11
N CYS A 110 -0.64 12.31 11.32
CA CYS A 110 -0.61 12.44 9.86
C CYS A 110 -1.85 13.14 9.29
N ASN A 111 -2.97 13.19 10.04
CA ASN A 111 -4.29 13.59 9.54
C ASN A 111 -4.65 12.84 8.23
N LYS A 112 -4.50 11.52 8.28
CA LYS A 112 -4.71 10.57 7.18
C LYS A 112 -5.35 9.29 7.68
N GLY A 113 -6.04 8.59 6.81
CA GLY A 113 -6.62 7.29 7.04
C GLY A 113 -6.85 6.54 5.73
N TYR A 114 -7.46 5.38 5.85
CA TYR A 114 -7.73 4.47 4.75
C TYR A 114 -6.45 4.04 4.02
N LEU A 115 -5.59 3.33 4.76
CA LEU A 115 -4.26 2.96 4.32
C LEU A 115 -4.30 1.83 3.29
N ALA A 116 -3.64 2.04 2.16
CA ALA A 116 -3.72 1.17 0.99
C ALA A 116 -2.37 0.48 0.74
N VAL A 117 -1.72 0.76 -0.40
CA VAL A 117 -0.49 0.07 -0.82
C VAL A 117 0.70 0.48 0.06
N THR A 118 1.61 -0.46 0.31
CA THR A 118 2.85 -0.24 1.07
C THR A 118 4.08 -0.71 0.30
N HIS A 119 5.17 0.06 0.36
CA HIS A 119 6.47 -0.27 -0.23
C HIS A 119 7.62 0.23 0.65
N SER A 120 8.72 -0.53 0.68
CA SER A 120 9.97 -0.07 1.27
C SER A 120 10.62 1.03 0.42
N LEU A 121 11.14 2.06 1.07
CA LEU A 121 11.96 3.12 0.49
C LEU A 121 13.43 2.69 0.38
N PRO A 122 14.23 3.32 -0.49
CA PRO A 122 15.66 3.02 -0.62
C PRO A 122 16.46 3.24 0.68
N ASN A 123 16.04 4.22 1.50
CA ASN A 123 16.65 4.52 2.79
C ASN A 123 16.29 3.51 3.91
N GLY A 124 15.50 2.48 3.60
CA GLY A 124 15.09 1.44 4.55
C GLY A 124 13.75 1.70 5.25
N ASP A 125 13.21 2.92 5.20
CA ASP A 125 11.88 3.23 5.74
C ASP A 125 10.76 2.54 4.94
N VAL A 126 9.55 2.52 5.49
CA VAL A 126 8.36 1.99 4.82
C VAL A 126 7.40 3.12 4.49
N LEU A 127 7.00 3.21 3.24
CA LEU A 127 6.03 4.16 2.75
C LEU A 127 4.67 3.48 2.55
N ILE A 128 3.60 4.11 3.02
CA ILE A 128 2.23 3.59 2.92
C ILE A 128 1.33 4.67 2.34
N ALA A 129 0.67 4.37 1.22
CA ALA A 129 -0.30 5.28 0.60
C ALA A 129 -1.62 5.30 1.37
N ASN A 130 -2.38 6.38 1.24
CA ASN A 130 -3.67 6.54 1.87
C ASN A 130 -4.72 7.12 0.90
N MET A 131 -6.00 6.81 1.13
CA MET A 131 -7.12 7.31 0.31
C MET A 131 -7.76 8.58 0.87
N GLY A 132 -7.80 8.73 2.20
CA GLY A 132 -8.60 9.76 2.84
C GLY A 132 -8.02 10.34 4.11
N ASP A 133 -8.76 11.28 4.69
CA ASP A 133 -8.58 11.79 6.05
C ASP A 133 -9.38 10.93 7.07
N PRO A 134 -9.25 11.18 8.39
CA PRO A 134 -10.00 10.42 9.40
C PRO A 134 -11.53 10.55 9.29
N ALA A 135 -12.04 11.62 8.66
CA ALA A 135 -13.46 11.84 8.42
C ALA A 135 -13.95 11.14 7.14
N GLY A 136 -13.06 10.48 6.39
CA GLY A 136 -13.34 9.81 5.13
C GLY A 136 -13.47 10.76 3.94
N ASN A 137 -13.10 12.03 4.07
CA ASN A 137 -12.96 12.88 2.89
C ASN A 137 -11.73 12.44 2.09
N GLY A 138 -11.72 12.75 0.79
CA GLY A 138 -10.58 12.47 -0.05
C GLY A 138 -9.35 13.24 0.44
N LYS A 139 -8.25 12.52 0.63
CA LYS A 139 -6.94 13.10 0.91
C LYS A 139 -5.86 12.08 0.58
N GLY A 140 -5.10 12.32 -0.48
CA GLY A 140 -3.98 11.48 -0.87
C GLY A 140 -2.70 11.81 -0.10
N GLY A 141 -1.62 11.13 -0.48
CA GLY A 141 -0.30 11.27 0.12
C GLY A 141 0.17 9.95 0.72
N PHE A 142 1.11 10.03 1.68
CA PHE A 142 1.68 8.85 2.29
C PHE A 142 2.04 9.03 3.76
N VAL A 143 2.02 7.94 4.53
CA VAL A 143 2.61 7.88 5.87
C VAL A 143 3.90 7.06 5.84
N VAL A 144 4.84 7.40 6.71
CA VAL A 144 6.16 6.75 6.79
C VAL A 144 6.31 6.03 8.11
N LEU A 145 6.74 4.77 8.04
CA LEU A 145 7.26 4.05 9.20
C LEU A 145 8.78 3.97 9.13
N ASP A 146 9.40 4.08 10.30
CA ASP A 146 10.81 3.81 10.47
C ASP A 146 11.13 2.33 10.16
N GLY A 147 12.11 2.09 9.29
CA GLY A 147 12.44 0.75 8.82
C GLY A 147 12.88 -0.23 9.91
N GLU A 148 13.53 0.28 10.95
CA GLU A 148 14.15 -0.54 11.99
C GLU A 148 13.20 -0.71 13.19
N THR A 149 12.75 0.41 13.74
CA THR A 149 11.91 0.48 14.94
C THR A 149 10.43 0.27 14.64
N SER A 150 10.02 0.42 13.38
CA SER A 150 8.63 0.38 12.97
C SER A 150 7.76 1.43 13.69
N GLU A 151 8.36 2.55 14.08
CA GLU A 151 7.64 3.72 14.61
C GLU A 151 7.03 4.56 13.48
N LEU A 152 5.85 5.13 13.72
CA LEU A 152 5.25 6.08 12.79
C LEU A 152 6.05 7.39 12.79
N LYS A 153 6.68 7.74 11.67
CA LYS A 153 7.46 8.99 11.53
C LYS A 153 6.59 10.20 11.22
N GLY A 154 5.51 10.01 10.46
CA GLY A 154 4.59 11.06 10.05
C GLY A 154 4.29 11.01 8.55
N ASN A 155 3.97 12.17 7.98
CA ASN A 155 3.77 12.32 6.53
C ASN A 155 5.08 12.23 5.75
N TRP A 156 5.03 11.65 4.55
CA TRP A 156 6.20 11.60 3.67
C TRP A 156 6.39 12.89 2.89
N GLU A 157 5.32 13.37 2.24
CA GLU A 157 5.39 14.58 1.44
C GLU A 157 5.73 15.79 2.32
N ASN A 158 6.51 16.71 1.76
CA ASN A 158 6.76 18.02 2.39
C ASN A 158 5.47 18.88 2.33
N GLU A 159 5.51 20.13 2.80
CA GLU A 159 4.37 21.08 2.85
C GLU A 159 3.79 21.52 1.48
N CYS A 160 3.86 20.65 0.48
CA CYS A 160 3.19 20.76 -0.81
C CYS A 160 1.72 20.32 -0.74
N GLU A 161 0.94 20.75 -1.73
CA GLU A 161 -0.48 20.37 -1.85
C GLU A 161 -0.62 18.85 -2.00
N ALA A 162 -1.35 18.23 -1.07
CA ALA A 162 -1.66 16.81 -1.14
C ALA A 162 -2.65 16.54 -2.29
N PRO A 163 -2.49 15.45 -3.07
CA PRO A 163 -3.47 15.08 -4.06
C PRO A 163 -4.86 14.87 -3.45
N PRO A 164 -5.96 15.08 -4.20
CA PRO A 164 -7.31 14.91 -3.68
C PRO A 164 -7.61 13.52 -3.12
N THR A 165 -6.99 12.48 -3.65
CA THR A 165 -7.04 11.09 -3.15
C THR A 165 -5.74 10.36 -3.54
N GLY A 166 -5.49 9.18 -2.97
CA GLY A 166 -4.37 8.30 -3.32
C GLY A 166 -4.76 6.83 -3.21
N TYR A 167 -4.04 5.90 -3.84
CA TYR A 167 -4.30 4.46 -3.65
C TYR A 167 -3.04 3.60 -3.78
N SER A 168 -2.47 3.53 -4.98
CA SER A 168 -1.24 2.80 -5.25
C SER A 168 -0.12 3.76 -5.62
N PHE A 169 1.11 3.28 -5.50
CA PHE A 169 2.27 3.97 -6.03
C PHE A 169 3.34 2.96 -6.44
N CYS A 170 4.28 3.43 -7.24
CA CYS A 170 5.49 2.71 -7.58
C CYS A 170 6.67 3.68 -7.57
N LEU A 171 7.86 3.17 -7.30
CA LEU A 171 9.09 3.92 -7.13
C LEU A 171 10.06 3.52 -8.23
N GLN A 172 10.79 4.49 -8.79
CA GLN A 172 11.97 4.24 -9.63
C GLN A 172 13.14 5.08 -9.09
N PRO A 173 13.88 4.57 -8.08
CA PRO A 173 14.86 5.35 -7.34
C PRO A 173 16.02 5.90 -8.18
N ARG A 174 16.52 5.14 -9.18
CA ARG A 174 17.61 5.60 -10.06
C ARG A 174 17.24 6.81 -10.89
N LEU A 175 15.94 6.99 -11.15
CA LEU A 175 15.40 8.15 -11.87
C LEU A 175 14.82 9.21 -10.91
N ASN A 176 15.04 9.06 -9.60
CA ASN A 176 14.56 9.96 -8.55
C ASN A 176 13.05 10.26 -8.63
N VAL A 177 12.24 9.26 -8.97
CA VAL A 177 10.80 9.46 -9.20
C VAL A 177 9.95 8.45 -8.44
N LEU A 178 8.81 8.94 -7.95
CA LEU A 178 7.69 8.15 -7.46
C LEU A 178 6.46 8.53 -8.28
N VAL A 179 5.68 7.55 -8.72
CA VAL A 179 4.40 7.78 -9.39
C VAL A 179 3.28 7.15 -8.57
N SER A 180 2.25 7.92 -8.25
CA SER A 180 1.08 7.45 -7.50
C SER A 180 -0.22 7.67 -8.24
N SER A 181 -1.15 6.75 -8.08
CA SER A 181 -2.51 6.90 -8.57
C SER A 181 -3.40 7.60 -7.55
N ALA A 182 -4.42 8.27 -8.06
CA ALA A 182 -5.57 8.67 -7.28
C ALA A 182 -6.34 7.44 -6.76
N GLY A 183 -7.22 7.65 -5.79
CA GLY A 183 -8.11 6.65 -5.24
C GLY A 183 -9.56 7.13 -5.20
N MET A 184 -10.39 6.43 -4.45
CA MET A 184 -11.79 6.80 -4.22
C MET A 184 -11.92 7.63 -2.94
N VAL A 185 -12.98 8.46 -2.85
CA VAL A 185 -13.33 9.18 -1.63
C VAL A 185 -14.00 8.22 -0.64
N PRO A 186 -13.38 7.87 0.51
CA PRO A 186 -13.86 6.78 1.35
C PRO A 186 -15.26 6.96 1.94
N LYS A 187 -15.63 8.18 2.36
CA LYS A 187 -16.95 8.47 2.95
C LYS A 187 -18.12 8.18 2.00
N ARG A 188 -17.86 8.19 0.70
CA ARG A 188 -18.84 7.90 -0.36
C ARG A 188 -18.71 6.46 -0.83
N ALA A 189 -17.51 6.07 -1.25
CA ALA A 189 -17.23 4.77 -1.85
C ALA A 189 -17.19 3.59 -0.85
N GLY A 190 -16.98 3.86 0.45
CA GLY A 190 -16.84 2.81 1.47
C GLY A 190 -18.11 1.99 1.73
N TRP A 191 -19.26 2.45 1.22
CA TRP A 191 -20.55 1.76 1.27
C TRP A 191 -20.80 0.84 0.07
N GLY A 192 -19.88 0.84 -0.91
CA GLY A 192 -20.02 0.13 -2.17
C GLY A 192 -19.96 1.06 -3.37
N PHE A 193 -19.78 0.46 -4.54
CA PHE A 193 -19.80 1.17 -5.81
C PHE A 193 -21.21 1.66 -6.12
N ASN A 194 -21.33 2.95 -6.48
CA ASN A 194 -22.55 3.54 -6.99
C ASN A 194 -22.27 4.23 -8.34
N PRO A 195 -22.88 3.78 -9.45
CA PRO A 195 -22.75 4.44 -10.75
C PRO A 195 -23.10 5.93 -10.72
N ASP A 196 -24.05 6.34 -9.87
CA ASP A 196 -24.48 7.74 -9.77
C ASP A 196 -23.39 8.63 -9.19
N ASP A 197 -22.35 8.09 -8.55
CA ASP A 197 -21.22 8.86 -8.05
C ASP A 197 -20.21 9.22 -9.15
N LEU A 198 -20.39 8.72 -10.38
CA LEU A 198 -19.61 9.14 -11.54
C LEU A 198 -19.80 10.65 -11.78
N LYS A 199 -18.72 11.35 -12.11
CA LYS A 199 -18.66 12.81 -12.28
C LYS A 199 -18.93 13.65 -11.02
N LYS A 200 -19.20 13.03 -9.86
CA LYS A 200 -19.36 13.73 -8.57
C LYS A 200 -18.04 13.91 -7.81
N GLY A 201 -16.90 13.61 -8.44
CA GLY A 201 -15.58 13.69 -7.82
C GLY A 201 -15.27 12.58 -6.81
N VAL A 202 -16.08 11.53 -6.74
CA VAL A 202 -15.87 10.39 -5.83
C VAL A 202 -14.76 9.47 -6.31
N PHE A 203 -14.66 9.26 -7.63
CA PHE A 203 -13.63 8.43 -8.24
C PHE A 203 -12.47 9.32 -8.71
N GLY A 204 -11.28 9.03 -8.20
CA GLY A 204 -10.06 9.71 -8.62
C GLY A 204 -9.75 9.48 -10.09
N ARG A 205 -9.05 10.45 -10.71
CA ARG A 205 -8.71 10.42 -12.14
C ARG A 205 -7.26 10.74 -12.45
N ARG A 206 -6.46 10.95 -11.41
CA ARG A 206 -5.13 11.56 -11.53
C ARG A 206 -4.02 10.53 -11.37
N LEU A 207 -2.98 10.71 -12.17
CA LEU A 207 -1.67 10.11 -11.96
C LEU A 207 -0.70 11.20 -11.53
N ASN A 208 -0.08 11.04 -10.38
CA ASN A 208 0.74 12.04 -9.73
C ASN A 208 2.21 11.63 -9.82
N VAL A 209 3.06 12.51 -10.33
CA VAL A 209 4.52 12.32 -10.42
C VAL A 209 5.19 13.15 -9.33
N TRP A 210 6.08 12.52 -8.59
CA TRP A 210 6.76 13.11 -7.44
C TRP A 210 8.26 13.02 -7.61
N ASN A 211 8.95 14.06 -7.16
CA ASN A 211 10.39 13.98 -6.92
C ASN A 211 10.62 13.20 -5.62
N LEU A 212 11.30 12.05 -5.73
CA LEU A 212 11.48 11.12 -4.61
C LEU A 212 12.34 11.74 -3.49
N SER A 213 13.41 12.44 -3.85
CA SER A 213 14.35 13.05 -2.89
C SER A 213 13.76 14.31 -2.24
N CYS A 214 13.13 15.16 -3.04
CA CYS A 214 12.52 16.41 -2.57
C CYS A 214 11.15 16.22 -1.91
N ARG A 215 10.56 15.01 -2.04
CA ARG A 215 9.26 14.64 -1.45
C ARG A 215 8.15 15.63 -1.84
N SER A 216 8.15 16.00 -3.12
CA SER A 216 7.26 17.03 -3.66
C SER A 216 6.61 16.57 -4.96
N LEU A 217 5.35 16.96 -5.15
CA LEU A 217 4.61 16.72 -6.37
C LEU A 217 5.16 17.62 -7.50
N THR A 218 5.50 17.04 -8.63
CA THR A 218 6.09 17.77 -9.78
C THR A 218 5.16 17.82 -10.98
N GLN A 219 4.34 16.79 -11.21
CA GLN A 219 3.39 16.74 -12.32
C GLN A 219 2.13 15.96 -11.94
N CYS A 220 1.04 16.28 -12.62
CA CYS A 220 -0.23 15.57 -12.47
C CYS A 220 -0.87 15.40 -13.85
N PHE A 221 -1.18 14.16 -14.21
CA PHE A 221 -1.92 13.82 -15.42
C PHE A 221 -3.37 13.51 -15.08
N ASP A 222 -4.32 14.10 -15.80
CA ASP A 222 -5.73 13.70 -15.77
C ASP A 222 -5.95 12.59 -16.80
N LEU A 223 -6.40 11.43 -16.34
CA LEU A 223 -6.65 10.24 -17.18
C LEU A 223 -8.12 10.11 -17.62
N GLY A 224 -8.96 11.10 -17.29
CA GLY A 224 -10.39 11.12 -17.61
C GLY A 224 -11.27 10.74 -16.42
N GLU A 225 -12.51 11.25 -16.40
CA GLU A 225 -13.45 11.08 -15.29
C GLU A 225 -13.89 9.63 -15.03
N ASP A 226 -13.74 8.77 -16.03
CA ASP A 226 -14.10 7.35 -16.03
C ASP A 226 -12.88 6.43 -15.82
N SER A 227 -11.73 6.96 -15.38
CA SER A 227 -10.51 6.16 -15.26
C SER A 227 -10.45 5.34 -13.96
N LEU A 228 -10.52 5.96 -12.78
CA LEU A 228 -10.18 5.35 -11.50
C LEU A 228 -8.86 4.53 -11.58
N PRO A 229 -7.70 5.20 -11.64
CA PRO A 229 -6.42 4.51 -11.69
C PRO A 229 -6.15 3.77 -10.37
N LEU A 230 -5.93 2.45 -10.42
CA LEU A 230 -5.67 1.65 -9.23
C LEU A 230 -4.22 1.18 -9.18
N SER A 231 -3.78 0.28 -10.05
CA SER A 231 -2.44 -0.33 -9.95
C SER A 231 -1.43 0.41 -10.82
N VAL A 232 -0.42 1.00 -10.21
CA VAL A 232 0.72 1.66 -10.91
C VAL A 232 1.94 0.75 -10.81
N LYS A 233 2.61 0.49 -11.94
CA LYS A 233 3.84 -0.31 -12.00
C LYS A 233 4.84 0.29 -12.98
N PHE A 234 6.06 0.53 -12.52
CA PHE A 234 7.22 0.71 -13.41
C PHE A 234 7.63 -0.62 -14.03
N LEU A 235 8.33 -0.56 -15.16
CA LEU A 235 9.08 -1.73 -15.64
C LEU A 235 10.14 -2.14 -14.60
N HIS A 236 10.46 -3.43 -14.57
CA HIS A 236 11.47 -3.96 -13.64
C HIS A 236 12.90 -3.48 -13.93
N ASN A 237 13.18 -3.06 -15.18
CA ASN A 237 14.47 -2.46 -15.52
C ASN A 237 14.61 -1.11 -14.79
N PRO A 238 15.60 -0.94 -13.89
CA PRO A 238 15.74 0.28 -13.09
C PRO A 238 16.16 1.51 -13.91
N GLU A 239 16.63 1.31 -15.15
CA GLU A 239 16.96 2.40 -16.10
C GLU A 239 15.77 2.80 -16.99
N ALA A 240 14.68 2.01 -17.01
CA ALA A 240 13.53 2.31 -17.83
C ALA A 240 12.71 3.45 -17.21
N ALA A 241 12.54 4.53 -17.98
CA ALA A 241 11.78 5.72 -17.59
C ALA A 241 10.29 5.61 -17.98
N GLU A 242 9.70 4.44 -17.78
CA GLU A 242 8.34 4.13 -18.20
C GLU A 242 7.63 3.11 -17.30
N GLY A 243 6.31 3.12 -17.35
CA GLY A 243 5.46 2.20 -16.61
C GLY A 243 4.02 2.23 -17.11
N TYR A 244 3.16 1.54 -16.36
CA TYR A 244 1.76 1.35 -16.68
C TYR A 244 0.86 1.63 -15.48
N VAL A 245 -0.36 2.11 -15.76
CA VAL A 245 -1.43 2.24 -14.78
C VAL A 245 -2.72 1.64 -15.32
N ALA A 246 -3.34 0.77 -14.52
CA ALA A 246 -4.64 0.17 -14.83
C ALA A 246 -5.80 1.00 -14.25
N CYS A 247 -6.79 1.30 -15.08
CA CYS A 247 -7.96 2.11 -14.76
C CYS A 247 -9.19 1.21 -14.60
N ALA A 248 -9.75 1.16 -13.39
CA ALA A 248 -10.77 0.17 -13.03
C ALA A 248 -12.15 0.47 -13.63
N LEU A 249 -12.49 1.74 -13.84
CA LEU A 249 -13.82 2.11 -14.36
C LEU A 249 -13.89 1.96 -15.88
N SER A 250 -12.87 2.43 -16.62
CA SER A 250 -12.82 2.33 -18.08
C SER A 250 -12.26 1.01 -18.59
N GLY A 251 -11.54 0.25 -17.76
CA GLY A 251 -10.80 -0.95 -18.17
C GLY A 251 -9.54 -0.65 -18.99
N VAL A 252 -9.15 0.62 -19.14
CA VAL A 252 -8.00 1.04 -19.94
C VAL A 252 -6.69 0.87 -19.16
N ILE A 253 -5.62 0.46 -19.86
CA ILE A 253 -4.25 0.50 -19.35
C ILE A 253 -3.51 1.63 -20.06
N TYR A 254 -3.08 2.63 -19.29
CA TYR A 254 -2.25 3.71 -19.81
C TYR A 254 -0.78 3.38 -19.61
N ARG A 255 0.03 3.63 -20.64
CA ARG A 255 1.49 3.69 -20.54
C ARG A 255 1.88 5.13 -20.22
N PHE A 256 2.74 5.33 -19.23
CA PHE A 256 3.37 6.61 -18.94
C PHE A 256 4.89 6.48 -19.15
N TYR A 257 5.52 7.54 -19.66
CA TYR A 257 6.95 7.55 -19.93
C TYR A 257 7.49 8.98 -19.88
N LYS A 258 8.79 9.12 -19.65
CA LYS A 258 9.50 10.40 -19.72
C LYS A 258 9.67 10.80 -21.20
N CYS A 259 9.20 11.99 -21.57
CA CYS A 259 9.49 12.58 -22.87
C CYS A 259 10.97 12.99 -22.96
N GLU A 260 11.53 12.92 -24.17
CA GLU A 260 12.88 13.41 -24.49
C GLU A 260 13.02 14.92 -24.28
#